data_AF-Q1AHE4-F1
#
_entry.id   AF-Q1AHE4-F1
#
_cell.length_a   1.000
_cell.length_b   1.000
_cell.length_c   1.000
_cell.angle_alpha   90.00
_cell.angle_beta   90.00
_cell.angle_gamma   90.00
#
_symmetry.space_group_name_H-M   'P 1'
#
loop_
_entity.id
_entity.type
_entity.pdbx_description
1 polymer ?
#
loop_
_entity_poly.entity_id
_entity_poly.type
_entity_poly.pdbx_seq_one_letter_code
_entity_poly.pdbx_strand_id
1 'polypeptide(L)' 'MERVERHELLGKWKLRFTMAGFHQYPLSSYVNSVIKSLMRCYSEHYTLVEKDGAMLLGWKKRNLISASAWH' A
#
# COMPACT_ATOMS: atom_id res chain seq x y z
N MET A 1 5.03 28.62 9.10
CA MET A 1 5.41 27.30 9.65
C MET A 1 4.33 26.32 9.27
N GLU A 2 4.39 25.87 8.03
CA GLU A 2 3.34 25.09 7.38
C GLU A 2 3.61 23.62 7.70
N ARG A 3 2.68 22.96 8.40
CA ARG A 3 2.83 21.56 8.78
C ARG A 3 2.70 20.69 7.52
N VAL A 4 3.84 20.19 7.00
CA VAL A 4 3.94 19.51 5.69
C VAL A 4 3.48 18.04 5.72
N GLU A 5 3.34 17.41 6.89
CA GLU A 5 2.88 16.01 6.97
C GLU A 5 1.35 15.91 7.11
N ARG A 6 0.68 15.73 5.97
CA ARG A 6 -0.74 15.32 5.89
C ARG A 6 -0.84 13.88 5.40
N HIS A 7 -0.73 12.94 6.32
CA HIS A 7 -1.05 11.54 6.06
C HIS A 7 -2.55 11.43 5.71
N GLU A 8 -2.87 11.28 4.43
CA GLU A 8 -4.22 11.02 3.95
C GLU A 8 -4.45 9.51 3.79
N LEU A 9 -5.68 9.06 4.07
CA LEU A 9 -6.08 7.68 3.84
C LEU A 9 -5.94 7.32 2.36
N LEU A 10 -5.55 6.08 2.07
CA LEU A 10 -5.40 5.55 0.70
C LEU A 10 -6.61 5.85 -0.20
N GLY A 11 -7.83 5.83 0.35
CA GLY A 11 -9.05 6.16 -0.40
C GLY A 11 -9.06 7.58 -0.99
N LYS A 12 -8.45 8.56 -0.31
CA LYS A 12 -8.32 9.93 -0.86
C LYS A 12 -7.33 9.98 -2.02
N TRP A 13 -6.20 9.28 -1.89
CA TRP A 13 -5.22 9.16 -2.98
C TRP A 13 -5.82 8.47 -4.20
N LYS A 14 -6.59 7.40 -3.99
CA LYS A 14 -7.32 6.71 -5.05
C LYS A 14 -8.26 7.65 -5.81
N LEU A 15 -9.07 8.44 -5.09
CA LEU A 15 -9.95 9.42 -5.72
C LEU A 15 -9.16 10.46 -6.53
N ARG A 16 -8.06 10.99 -5.99
CA ARG A 16 -7.20 11.96 -6.68
C ARG A 16 -6.62 11.40 -7.98
N PHE A 17 -6.10 10.16 -7.96
CA PHE A 17 -5.55 9.52 -9.15
C PHE A 17 -6.63 9.24 -10.19
N THR A 18 -7.79 8.73 -9.78
CA THR A 18 -8.92 8.50 -10.71
C THR A 18 -9.44 9.79 -11.32
N MET A 19 -9.55 10.88 -10.55
CA MET A 19 -9.95 12.19 -11.07
C MET A 19 -8.93 12.78 -12.06
N ALA A 20 -7.65 12.45 -11.90
CA ALA A 20 -6.61 12.83 -12.85
C ALA A 20 -6.53 11.92 -14.09
N GLY A 21 -7.45 10.96 -14.24
CA GLY A 21 -7.52 10.05 -15.39
C GLY A 21 -6.68 8.79 -15.28
N PHE A 22 -5.98 8.57 -14.16
CA PHE A 22 -5.20 7.36 -13.93
C PHE A 22 -6.09 6.18 -13.54
N HIS A 23 -5.74 5.02 -14.07
CA HIS A 23 -6.43 3.77 -13.77
C HIS A 23 -5.57 2.90 -12.86
N GLN A 24 -6.20 2.40 -11.80
CA GLN A 24 -5.50 1.56 -10.84
C GLN A 24 -5.10 0.23 -11.49
N TYR A 25 -3.82 -0.11 -11.36
CA TYR A 25 -3.27 -1.35 -11.88
C TYR A 25 -3.05 -2.35 -10.72
N PRO A 26 -3.63 -3.56 -10.78
CA PRO A 26 -3.44 -4.55 -9.73
C PRO A 26 -1.97 -4.97 -9.66
N LEU A 27 -1.40 -4.94 -8.45
CA LEU A 27 -0.06 -5.46 -8.22
C LEU A 27 -0.04 -6.97 -8.46
N SER A 28 1.03 -7.47 -9.08
CA SER A 28 1.16 -8.91 -9.35
C SER A 28 1.11 -9.70 -8.04
N SER A 29 0.21 -10.69 -7.98
CA SER A 29 0.06 -11.59 -6.82
C SER A 29 1.35 -12.34 -6.49
N TYR A 30 2.17 -12.63 -7.52
CA TYR A 30 3.50 -13.19 -7.36
C TYR A 30 4.44 -12.23 -6.61
N VAL A 31 4.49 -10.97 -7.03
CA VAL A 31 5.31 -9.93 -6.38
C VAL A 31 4.88 -9.74 -4.93
N ASN A 32 3.58 -9.69 -4.66
CA ASN A 32 3.03 -9.60 -3.30
C ASN A 32 3.46 -10.80 -2.44
N SER A 33 3.46 -12.01 -3.00
CA SER A 33 3.90 -13.23 -2.30
C SER A 33 5.40 -13.23 -1.97
N VAL A 34 6.24 -12.76 -2.91
CA VAL A 34 7.68 -12.62 -2.70
C VAL A 34 7.98 -11.61 -1.60
N ILE A 35 7.32 -10.44 -1.63
CA ILE A 35 7.49 -9.40 -0.60
C ILE A 35 7.04 -9.93 0.77
N LYS A 36 5.93 -10.65 0.83
CA LYS A 36 5.43 -11.27 2.07
C LYS A 36 6.41 -12.28 2.64
N SER A 37 6.99 -13.12 1.78
CA SER A 37 8.00 -14.11 2.18
C SER A 37 9.27 -13.45 2.70
N LEU A 38 9.77 -12.44 1.99
CA LEU A 38 10.94 -11.66 2.40
C LEU A 38 10.72 -10.98 3.76
N MET A 39 9.57 -10.32 3.94
CA MET A 39 9.21 -9.64 5.19
C MET A 39 9.16 -10.61 6.38
N ARG A 40 8.67 -11.84 6.18
CA ARG A 40 8.67 -12.89 7.21
C ARG A 40 10.07 -13.32 7.61
N CYS A 41 11.05 -13.29 6.70
CA CYS A 41 12.44 -13.58 7.04
C CYS A 41 13.06 -12.54 7.99
N TYR A 42 12.56 -11.30 7.98
CA TYR A 42 13.00 -10.25 8.91
C TYR A 42 12.27 -10.32 10.25
N SER A 43 10.95 -10.51 10.24
CA SER A 43 10.15 -10.67 11.46
C SER A 43 8.75 -11.20 11.15
N GLU A 44 8.24 -12.07 12.02
CA GLU A 44 6.84 -12.55 11.97
C GLU A 44 5.81 -11.44 12.26
N HIS A 45 6.25 -10.29 12.76
CA HIS A 45 5.38 -9.17 13.07
C HIS A 45 4.99 -8.33 11.84
N TYR A 46 5.64 -8.53 10.69
CA TYR A 46 5.23 -7.91 9.44
C TYR A 46 3.99 -8.60 8.87
N THR A 47 2.99 -7.80 8.50
CA THR A 47 1.76 -8.25 7.87
C THR A 47 1.60 -7.58 6.52
N LEU A 48 1.23 -8.35 5.50
CA LEU A 48 0.94 -7.83 4.17
C LEU A 48 -0.51 -8.13 3.82
N VAL A 49 -1.29 -7.09 3.52
CA VAL A 49 -2.70 -7.18 3.16
C VAL A 49 -2.91 -6.53 1.81
N GLU A 50 -3.55 -7.24 0.89
CA GLU A 50 -4.00 -6.64 -0.37
C GLU A 50 -5.41 -6.08 -0.17
N LYS A 51 -5.60 -4.79 -0.42
CA LYS A 51 -6.88 -4.12 -0.27
C LYS A 51 -7.05 -3.06 -1.35
N ASP A 52 -8.23 -3.05 -1.98
CA ASP A 52 -8.61 -2.05 -2.98
C ASP A 52 -7.63 -1.93 -4.15
N GLY A 53 -6.94 -3.01 -4.56
CA GLY A 53 -5.94 -3.01 -5.63
C GLY A 53 -4.56 -2.43 -5.23
N ALA A 54 -4.33 -2.28 -3.92
CA ALA A 54 -3.08 -1.80 -3.35
C ALA A 54 -2.58 -2.78 -2.29
N MET A 55 -1.27 -2.77 -2.07
CA MET A 55 -0.59 -3.57 -1.05
C MET A 55 -0.38 -2.72 0.20
N LEU A 56 -0.93 -3.15 1.33
CA LEU A 56 -0.76 -2.54 2.64
C LEU A 56 0.25 -3.36 3.45
N LEU A 57 1.39 -2.75 3.75
CA LEU A 57 2.36 -3.28 4.68
C LEU A 57 2.05 -2.78 6.09
N GLY A 58 1.98 -3.70 7.04
CA GLY A 58 1.75 -3.42 8.44
C GLY A 58 2.75 -4.10 9.37
N TRP A 59 2.79 -3.63 10.61
CA TRP A 59 3.60 -4.15 11.70
C TRP A 59 2.73 -4.31 12.94
N LYS A 60 2.80 -5.48 13.61
CA LYS A 60 2.06 -5.78 14.85
C LYS A 60 0.59 -5.32 14.80
N LYS A 61 -0.11 -5.64 13.69
CA LYS A 61 -1.52 -5.30 13.40
C LYS A 61 -1.82 -3.84 13.02
N ARG A 62 -0.82 -2.98 12.82
CA ARG A 62 -0.99 -1.62 12.31
C ARG A 62 -0.50 -1.52 10.87
N ASN A 63 -1.35 -1.03 9.96
CA ASN A 63 -0.92 -0.70 8.61
C ASN A 63 -0.02 0.54 8.64
N LEU A 64 1.18 0.43 8.11
CA LEU A 64 2.19 1.49 8.11
C LEU A 64 2.36 2.12 6.73
N ILE A 65 2.42 1.30 5.68
CA ILE A 65 2.78 1.75 4.32
C ILE A 65 1.75 1.20 3.33
N SER A 66 1.30 2.03 2.39
CA SER A 66 0.50 1.62 1.25
C SER A 66 1.27 1.77 -0.04
N ALA A 67 1.36 0.70 -0.83
CA ALA A 67 1.90 0.71 -2.19
C ALA A 67 0.77 0.47 -3.19
N SER A 68 0.69 1.30 -4.23
CA SER A 68 -0.32 1.19 -5.30
C SER A 68 0.32 1.53 -6.64
N ALA A 69 -0.15 0.89 -7.71
CA ALA A 69 0.30 1.14 -9.07
C ALA A 69 -0.82 1.75 -9.91
N TRP A 70 -0.46 2.66 -10.82
CA TRP A 70 -1.36 3.45 -11.64
C TRP A 70 -0.77 3.58 -13.05
N HIS A 71 -1.63 3.54 -14.07
CA HIS A 71 -1.28 3.76 -15.49
C HIS A 71 -2.20 4.78 -16.14
#